data_AF-A0A969UNW7-F1
#
_entry.id   AF-A0A969UNW7-F1
#
_cell.length_a   1.000
_cell.length_b   1.000
_cell.length_c   1.000
_cell.angle_alpha   90.00
_cell.angle_beta   90.00
_cell.angle_gamma   90.00
#
_symmetry.space_group_name_H-M   'P 1'
#
loop_
_entity.id
_entity.type
_entity.pdbx_description
1 polymer ?
#
loop_
_entity_poly.entity_id
_entity_poly.type
_entity_poly.pdbx_seq_one_letter_code
_entity_poly.pdbx_strand_id
1 'polypeptide(L)'
;MTDLYDLLERIKHKPGLYIGHASVSNLFMFLCGYKYSRRDLGILVSEQEQEFHEFQPWLQKRFNVNTSASWAQIILLFTGEESRAFITFFDLLEEFRTYGYRYEAYAEGLDASEQGVLEGNASPSATVS
;
A
#
# COMPACT_ATOMS: atom_id res chain seq x y z
N MET A 1 19.49 6.05 -11.24
CA MET A 1 19.19 5.20 -10.06
C MET A 1 18.09 4.26 -10.49
N THR A 2 18.16 2.96 -10.15
CA THR A 2 17.03 2.05 -10.40
C THR A 2 16.00 2.34 -9.32
N ASP A 3 14.79 2.73 -9.72
CA ASP A 3 13.72 3.03 -8.78
C ASP A 3 13.06 1.72 -8.28
N LEU A 4 12.28 1.77 -7.20
CA LEU A 4 11.71 0.58 -6.57
C LEU A 4 10.87 -0.24 -7.56
N TYR A 5 10.04 0.41 -8.37
CA TYR A 5 9.18 -0.25 -9.35
C TYR A 5 9.96 -0.84 -10.52
N ASP A 6 11.07 -0.22 -10.95
CA ASP A 6 11.95 -0.82 -11.94
C ASP A 6 12.62 -2.09 -11.39
N LEU A 7 13.00 -2.07 -10.11
CA LEU A 7 13.55 -3.24 -9.42
C LEU A 7 12.52 -4.36 -9.33
N LEU A 8 11.29 -4.04 -8.89
CA LEU A 8 10.19 -4.99 -8.82
C LEU A 8 9.88 -5.59 -10.20
N GLU A 9 9.92 -4.79 -11.26
CA GLU A 9 9.63 -5.27 -12.59
C GLU A 9 10.74 -6.21 -13.13
N ARG A 10 12.01 -5.91 -12.82
CA ARG A 10 13.12 -6.84 -13.09
C ARG A 10 12.98 -8.16 -12.34
N ILE A 11 12.50 -8.12 -11.09
CA ILE A 11 12.25 -9.32 -10.28
C ILE A 11 11.09 -10.14 -10.86
N LYS A 12 9.99 -9.50 -11.27
CA LYS A 12 8.85 -10.17 -11.94
C LYS A 12 9.30 -10.99 -13.14
N HIS A 13 10.15 -10.39 -13.98
CA HIS A 13 10.62 -11.02 -15.22
C HIS A 13 11.65 -12.14 -14.99
N LYS A 14 12.49 -12.03 -13.94
CA LYS A 14 13.60 -12.97 -13.69
C LYS A 14 13.73 -13.31 -12.19
N PRO A 15 12.71 -13.87 -11.52
CA PRO A 15 12.73 -14.07 -10.07
C PRO A 15 13.90 -14.94 -9.60
N GLY A 16 14.28 -15.94 -10.40
CA GLY A 16 15.42 -16.81 -10.10
C GLY A 16 16.75 -16.07 -9.89
N LEU A 17 16.96 -14.94 -10.57
CA LEU A 17 18.19 -14.15 -10.45
C LEU A 17 18.27 -13.35 -9.14
N TYR A 18 17.12 -12.96 -8.59
CA TYR A 18 17.05 -12.05 -7.44
C TYR A 18 16.70 -12.76 -6.14
N ILE A 19 15.78 -13.72 -6.21
CA ILE A 19 15.14 -14.34 -5.04
C ILE A 19 15.12 -15.87 -5.13
N GLY A 20 15.89 -16.46 -6.06
CA GLY A 20 16.08 -17.90 -6.24
C GLY A 20 14.95 -18.62 -6.99
N HIS A 21 13.70 -18.26 -6.74
CA HIS A 21 12.52 -18.73 -7.48
C HIS A 21 11.32 -17.81 -7.22
N ALA A 22 10.22 -17.99 -7.97
CA ALA A 22 8.98 -17.23 -7.77
C ALA A 22 8.35 -17.59 -6.42
N SER A 23 8.53 -16.72 -5.43
CA SER A 23 7.97 -16.85 -4.09
C SER A 23 7.64 -15.47 -3.54
N VAL A 24 6.42 -15.31 -3.04
CA VAL A 24 5.97 -14.06 -2.41
C VAL A 24 6.71 -13.81 -1.09
N SER A 25 7.00 -14.89 -0.35
CA SER A 25 7.74 -14.82 0.91
C SER A 25 9.18 -14.38 0.68
N ASN A 26 9.86 -14.93 -0.34
CA ASN A 26 11.22 -14.51 -0.68
C ASN A 26 11.26 -13.07 -1.19
N LEU A 27 10.26 -12.66 -1.99
CA LEU A 27 10.14 -11.26 -2.42
C LEU A 27 9.98 -10.31 -1.23
N PHE A 28 9.13 -10.65 -0.26
CA PHE A 28 8.96 -9.85 0.95
C PHE A 28 10.27 -9.72 1.73
N MET A 29 10.97 -10.82 1.99
CA MET A 29 12.25 -10.80 2.70
C MET A 29 13.33 -10.00 1.96
N PHE A 30 13.37 -10.12 0.62
CA PHE A 30 14.26 -9.32 -0.21
C PHE A 30 14.00 -7.82 -0.04
N LEU A 31 12.74 -7.38 -0.08
CA LEU A 31 12.37 -5.97 0.09
C LEU A 31 12.64 -5.45 1.50
N CYS A 32 12.48 -6.28 2.54
CA CYS A 32 12.90 -5.95 3.90
C CYS A 32 14.41 -5.68 3.96
N GLY A 33 15.23 -6.55 3.36
CA GLY A 33 16.68 -6.38 3.28
C GLY A 33 17.10 -5.15 2.46
N TYR A 34 16.44 -4.92 1.32
CA TYR A 34 16.63 -3.73 0.50
C TYR A 34 16.39 -2.45 1.31
N LYS A 35 15.24 -2.35 1.97
CA LYS A 35 14.91 -1.21 2.83
C LYS A 35 15.90 -1.02 3.98
N TYR A 36 16.29 -2.11 4.64
CA TYR A 36 17.27 -2.07 5.72
C TYR A 36 18.62 -1.53 5.24
N SER A 37 19.13 -2.04 4.12
CA SER A 37 20.43 -1.62 3.56
C SER A 37 20.45 -0.16 3.15
N ARG A 38 19.35 0.36 2.58
CA ARG A 38 19.25 1.79 2.21
C ARG A 38 19.30 2.69 3.44
N ARG A 39 18.56 2.33 4.49
CA ARG A 39 18.59 3.05 5.76
C ARG A 39 19.98 3.04 6.38
N ASP A 40 20.65 1.89 6.40
CA ASP A 40 22.01 1.75 6.95
C ASP A 40 23.03 2.61 6.20
N LEU A 41 22.88 2.72 4.87
CA LEU A 41 23.69 3.58 4.01
C LEU A 41 23.28 5.07 4.04
N GLY A 42 22.31 5.46 4.86
CA GLY A 42 21.81 6.84 4.93
C GLY A 42 21.12 7.33 3.65
N ILE A 43 20.66 6.40 2.80
CA ILE A 43 19.95 6.74 1.57
C ILE A 43 18.51 7.10 1.92
N LEU A 44 18.07 8.27 1.45
CA LEU A 44 16.71 8.75 1.68
C LEU A 44 15.67 7.86 0.96
N VAL A 45 14.51 7.74 1.59
CA VAL A 45 13.35 7.02 1.05
C VAL A 45 12.86 7.75 -0.21
N SER A 46 12.77 7.04 -1.33
CA SER A 46 12.26 7.59 -2.60
C SER A 46 10.75 7.76 -2.56
N GLU A 47 10.21 8.54 -3.52
CA GLU A 47 8.77 8.72 -3.68
C GLU A 47 8.05 7.37 -3.92
N GLN A 48 8.61 6.49 -4.75
CA GLN A 48 8.04 5.16 -4.97
C GLN A 48 8.08 4.27 -3.72
N GLU A 49 9.11 4.42 -2.88
CA GLU A 49 9.16 3.71 -1.60
C GLU A 49 8.06 4.22 -0.66
N GLN A 50 7.80 5.54 -0.63
CA GLN A 50 6.71 6.15 0.14
C GLN A 50 5.33 5.74 -0.39
N GLU A 51 5.14 5.67 -1.71
CA GLU A 51 3.91 5.17 -2.31
C GLU A 51 3.70 3.68 -1.98
N PHE A 52 4.72 2.83 -2.15
CA PHE A 52 4.61 1.40 -1.88
C PHE A 52 4.34 1.09 -0.40
N HIS A 53 4.69 2.01 0.50
CA HIS A 53 4.33 1.93 1.91
C HIS A 53 2.80 1.86 2.13
N GLU A 54 1.99 2.45 1.25
CA GLU A 54 0.52 2.42 1.28
C GLU A 54 -0.09 1.15 0.67
N PHE A 55 0.73 0.27 0.09
CA PHE A 55 0.25 -0.99 -0.47
C PHE A 55 -0.36 -1.91 0.61
N GLN A 56 0.24 -1.98 1.80
CA GLN A 56 -0.26 -2.78 2.92
C GLN A 56 -1.66 -2.34 3.39
N PRO A 57 -1.90 -1.06 3.76
CA PRO A 57 -3.22 -0.62 4.20
C PRO A 57 -4.26 -0.72 3.08
N TRP A 58 -3.88 -0.44 1.82
CA TRP A 58 -4.77 -0.65 0.68
C TRP A 58 -5.18 -2.13 0.54
N LEU A 59 -4.23 -3.05 0.65
CA LEU A 59 -4.48 -4.49 0.52
C LEU A 59 -5.40 -4.99 1.64
N GLN A 60 -5.19 -4.53 2.87
CA GLN A 60 -6.03 -4.88 4.02
C GLN A 60 -7.48 -4.43 3.79
N LYS A 61 -7.69 -3.20 3.31
CA LYS A 61 -9.01 -2.68 2.94
C LYS A 61 -9.64 -3.51 1.80
N ARG A 62 -8.86 -3.81 0.76
CA ARG A 62 -9.30 -4.61 -0.40
C ARG A 62 -9.83 -5.98 0.00
N PHE A 63 -9.10 -6.69 0.87
CA PHE A 63 -9.48 -8.03 1.33
C PHE A 63 -10.40 -8.00 2.56
N ASN A 64 -10.77 -6.82 3.06
CA ASN A 64 -11.55 -6.63 4.28
C ASN A 64 -10.96 -7.42 5.48
N VAL A 65 -9.64 -7.33 5.66
CA VAL A 65 -8.91 -8.00 6.74
C VAL A 65 -8.32 -6.98 7.71
N ASN A 66 -8.44 -7.27 9.01
CA ASN A 66 -7.83 -6.49 10.07
C ASN A 66 -6.80 -7.38 10.81
N THR A 67 -5.56 -7.37 10.34
CA THR A 67 -4.48 -8.23 10.83
C THR A 67 -3.13 -7.54 10.74
N SER A 68 -2.20 -7.89 11.63
CA SER A 68 -0.80 -7.45 11.56
C SER A 68 0.06 -8.28 10.60
N ALA A 69 -0.52 -9.29 9.95
CA ALA A 69 0.17 -10.09 8.94
C ALA A 69 0.67 -9.23 7.77
N SER A 70 1.85 -9.56 7.25
CA SER A 70 2.39 -8.86 6.08
C SER A 70 1.53 -9.08 4.83
N TRP A 71 1.62 -8.18 3.86
CA TRP A 71 0.94 -8.32 2.58
C TRP A 71 1.27 -9.66 1.90
N ALA A 72 2.51 -10.13 2.02
CA ALA A 72 2.92 -11.41 1.47
C ALA A 72 2.18 -12.57 2.13
N GLN A 73 2.04 -12.52 3.45
CA GLN A 73 1.34 -13.54 4.22
C GLN A 73 -0.17 -13.51 3.95
N ILE A 74 -0.76 -12.31 3.81
CA ILE A 74 -2.16 -12.14 3.39
C ILE A 74 -2.36 -12.80 2.01
N ILE A 75 -1.56 -12.43 1.00
CA ILE A 75 -1.70 -12.96 -0.37
C ILE A 75 -1.49 -14.49 -0.39
N LEU A 76 -0.50 -14.99 0.34
CA LEU A 76 -0.22 -16.43 0.42
C LEU A 76 -1.41 -17.21 1.00
N LEU A 77 -2.07 -16.67 2.03
CA LEU A 77 -3.26 -17.29 2.61
C LEU A 77 -4.42 -17.39 1.61
N PHE A 78 -4.61 -16.37 0.77
CA PHE A 78 -5.67 -16.36 -0.25
C PHE A 78 -5.37 -17.28 -1.45
N THR A 79 -4.11 -17.46 -1.81
CA THR A 79 -3.71 -18.18 -3.03
C THR A 79 -3.30 -19.63 -2.79
N GLY A 80 -2.79 -19.94 -1.58
CA GLY A 80 -2.39 -21.26 -1.12
C GLY A 80 -1.06 -21.78 -1.66
N GLU A 81 -0.35 -21.02 -2.50
CA GLU A 81 0.88 -21.47 -3.16
C GLU A 81 1.80 -20.28 -3.46
N GLU A 82 3.10 -20.44 -3.24
CA GLU A 82 4.12 -19.37 -3.30
C GLU A 82 4.29 -18.73 -4.69
N SER A 83 4.37 -19.53 -5.75
CA SER A 83 4.51 -19.03 -7.12
C SER A 83 3.24 -18.32 -7.60
N ARG A 84 2.05 -18.83 -7.25
CA ARG A 84 0.77 -18.17 -7.52
C ARG A 84 0.67 -16.86 -6.74
N ALA A 85 1.01 -16.87 -5.45
CA ALA A 85 1.04 -15.67 -4.62
C ALA A 85 1.98 -14.60 -5.17
N PHE A 86 3.14 -15.02 -5.69
CA PHE A 86 4.09 -14.13 -6.34
C PHE A 86 3.49 -13.44 -7.56
N ILE A 87 2.81 -14.17 -8.45
CA ILE A 87 2.12 -13.58 -9.61
C ILE A 87 1.01 -12.63 -9.14
N THR A 88 0.18 -13.08 -8.20
CA THR A 88 -0.93 -12.29 -7.63
C THR A 88 -0.45 -11.00 -6.98
N PHE A 89 0.74 -10.98 -6.36
CA PHE A 89 1.34 -9.75 -5.85
C PHE A 89 1.50 -8.70 -6.95
N PHE A 90 2.00 -9.07 -8.14
CA PHE A 90 2.20 -8.10 -9.22
C PHE A 90 0.88 -7.62 -9.81
N ASP A 91 -0.13 -8.49 -9.90
CA ASP A 91 -1.47 -8.09 -10.34
C ASP A 91 -2.09 -7.07 -9.36
N LEU A 92 -1.97 -7.33 -8.06
CA LEU A 92 -2.45 -6.43 -7.00
C LEU A 92 -1.66 -5.13 -6.95
N LEU A 93 -0.35 -5.18 -7.22
CA LEU A 93 0.50 -3.99 -7.29
C LEU A 93 0.09 -3.10 -8.46
N GLU A 94 -0.16 -3.67 -9.64
CA GLU A 94 -0.66 -2.94 -10.80
C GLU A 94 -2.01 -2.29 -10.50
N GLU A 95 -2.91 -3.02 -9.86
CA GLU A 95 -4.21 -2.50 -9.46
C GLU A 95 -4.10 -1.39 -8.41
N PHE A 96 -3.24 -1.54 -7.41
CA PHE A 96 -2.95 -0.51 -6.41
C PHE A 96 -2.45 0.77 -7.08
N ARG A 97 -1.53 0.66 -8.05
CA ARG A 97 -0.99 1.83 -8.75
C ARG A 97 -2.00 2.48 -9.70
N THR A 98 -2.97 1.71 -10.20
CA THR A 98 -4.02 2.21 -11.10
C THR A 98 -5.20 2.84 -10.36
N TYR A 99 -5.58 2.28 -9.20
CA TYR A 99 -6.83 2.66 -8.50
C TYR A 99 -6.65 3.03 -7.02
N GLY A 100 -5.50 2.77 -6.40
CA GLY A 100 -5.22 3.07 -5.00
C GLY A 100 -5.34 4.56 -4.68
N TYR A 101 -4.87 5.42 -5.58
CA TYR A 101 -5.00 6.88 -5.47
C TYR A 101 -6.44 7.40 -5.65
N ARG A 102 -7.33 6.61 -6.25
CA ARG A 102 -8.73 7.02 -6.48
C ARG A 102 -9.62 6.81 -5.26
N TYR A 103 -9.16 6.19 -4.17
CA TYR A 103 -9.99 6.02 -2.97
C TYR A 103 -9.85 7.16 -1.96
N GLU A 104 -8.69 7.80 -1.88
CA GLU A 104 -8.46 8.94 -0.97
C GLU A 104 -9.14 10.22 -1.48
N ALA A 105 -9.09 10.49 -2.79
CA ALA A 105 -9.78 11.63 -3.40
C ALA A 105 -11.32 11.59 -3.26
N TYR A 106 -11.91 10.40 -3.13
CA TYR A 106 -13.35 10.24 -2.88
C TYR A 106 -13.69 10.28 -1.37
N ALA A 107 -12.78 9.81 -0.50
CA ALA A 107 -12.96 9.88 0.94
C ALA A 107 -12.82 11.33 1.48
N GLU A 108 -11.82 12.07 1.00
CA GLU A 108 -11.65 13.50 1.33
C GLU A 108 -12.79 14.38 0.76
N GLY A 109 -13.36 14.00 -0.38
CA GLY A 109 -14.52 14.67 -0.97
C GLY A 109 -15.84 14.44 -0.20
N LEU A 110 -15.94 13.36 0.58
CA LEU A 110 -17.09 13.06 1.45
C LEU A 110 -16.96 13.75 2.82
N ASP A 111 -15.77 13.73 3.44
CA ASP A 111 -15.51 14.39 4.74
C ASP A 111 -15.67 15.92 4.66
N ALA A 112 -15.21 16.55 3.57
CA ALA A 112 -15.40 17.99 3.35
C ALA A 112 -16.88 18.39 3.17
N SER A 113 -17.74 17.47 2.71
CA SER A 113 -19.17 17.73 2.49
C SER A 113 -20.02 17.60 3.76
N GLU A 114 -19.57 16.83 4.75
CA GLU A 114 -20.27 16.66 6.03
C GLU A 114 -19.90 17.74 7.07
N GLN A 115 -18.68 18.30 7.01
CA GLN A 115 -18.25 19.36 7.94
C GLN A 115 -18.92 20.73 7.69
N GLY A 116 -19.52 20.96 6.51
CA GLY A 116 -20.25 22.19 6.20
C GLY A 116 -21.65 22.31 6.81
N VAL A 117 -22.18 21.24 7.44
CA VAL A 117 -23.58 21.20 7.93
C VAL A 117 -23.70 21.54 9.42
N LEU A 118 -22.61 21.47 10.21
CA LEU A 118 -22.69 21.56 11.68
C LEU A 118 -22.38 22.94 12.28
N GLU A 119 -21.93 23.93 11.52
CA GLU A 119 -21.62 25.28 12.04
C GLU A 119 -22.78 26.31 11.92
N GLY A 120 -24.01 25.86 11.66
CA GLY A 120 -25.14 26.73 11.34
C GLY A 120 -26.21 26.94 12.43
N ASN A 121 -25.98 26.56 13.69
CA ASN A 121 -27.03 26.68 14.73
C ASN A 121 -26.47 27.13 16.09
N ALA A 122 -26.04 28.39 16.16
CA ALA A 122 -25.96 29.12 17.42
C ALA A 122 -26.88 30.34 17.32
N SER A 123 -28.13 30.18 17.75
CA SER A 123 -29.00 31.31 18.07
C SER A 123 -28.59 31.91 19.42
N PRO A 124 -28.34 33.22 19.53
CA PRO A 124 -28.34 33.90 20.81
C PRO A 124 -29.76 34.38 21.12
N SER A 125 -30.31 33.90 22.24
CA SER A 125 -31.50 34.48 22.88
C SER A 125 -31.09 35.49 23.95
N ALA A 126 -32.04 36.38 24.29
CA ALA A 126 -32.03 37.50 25.23
C ALA A 126 -31.56 38.85 24.63
N THR A 127 -32.37 39.91 24.62
CA THR A 127 -33.09 40.45 25.79
C THR A 127 -34.37 41.20 25.38
N VAL A 128 -35.40 41.08 26.22
CA VAL A 128 -36.69 41.79 26.19
C VAL A 128 -36.59 43.08 27.03
N SER A 129 -37.18 44.15 26.49
CA SER A 129 -37.59 45.44 27.10
C SER A 129 -36.50 46.45 27.47
#